data_AF-A0A140DVV1-F1
#
_entry.id   AF-A0A140DVV1-F1
#
_cell.length_a   1.000
_cell.length_b   1.000
_cell.length_c   1.000
_cell.angle_alpha   90.00
_cell.angle_beta   90.00
_cell.angle_gamma   90.00
#
_symmetry.space_group_name_H-M   'P 1'
#
loop_
_entity.id
_entity.type
_entity.pdbx_description
1 polymer ?
#
loop_
_entity_poly.entity_id
_entity_poly.type
_entity_poly.pdbx_seq_one_letter_code
_entity_poly.pdbx_strand_id
1 'polypeptide(L)'
;MREQILDRSYKPLPARRTDIPKPDGSMRGLNVPAARDRVVQAGLANYLDYRKDFEMSNSSYGFRKNRRCEQAILKGLEFMNDGYNWIVDIDLRKFGPMSRKRTLILESRQILPILRKISSASSLDSGAHYPLDPFLLPSSKESISDSSWLKAHQSTRG
;
A
#
# COMPACT_ATOMS: atom_id res chain seq x y z
N MET A 1 16.51 -17.61 2.49
CA MET A 1 15.78 -16.34 2.73
C MET A 1 16.44 -15.46 3.78
N ARG A 2 16.72 -15.96 5.00
CA ARG A 2 17.40 -15.17 6.04
C ARG A 2 18.76 -14.62 5.60
N GLU A 3 19.64 -15.47 5.07
CA GLU A 3 20.94 -15.06 4.54
C GLU A 3 20.80 -13.99 3.46
N GLN A 4 19.88 -14.19 2.50
CA GLN A 4 19.60 -13.24 1.42
C GLN A 4 19.15 -11.85 1.91
N ILE A 5 18.52 -11.80 3.09
CA ILE A 5 18.11 -10.54 3.72
C ILE A 5 19.32 -9.87 4.37
N LEU A 6 20.16 -10.66 5.05
CA LEU A 6 21.37 -10.18 5.74
C LEU A 6 22.44 -9.69 4.77
N ASP A 7 22.69 -10.44 3.69
CA ASP A 7 23.66 -10.11 2.62
C ASP A 7 23.11 -9.13 1.57
N ARG A 8 21.83 -8.74 1.71
CA ARG A 8 21.09 -7.81 0.83
C ARG A 8 20.88 -8.31 -0.60
N SER A 9 21.03 -9.61 -0.88
CA SER A 9 20.75 -10.22 -2.19
C SER A 9 19.26 -10.51 -2.45
N TYR A 10 18.40 -10.43 -1.43
CA TYR A 10 16.96 -10.68 -1.52
C TYR A 10 16.31 -9.86 -2.65
N LYS A 11 15.50 -10.53 -3.48
CA LYS A 11 14.70 -9.93 -4.55
C LYS A 11 13.25 -10.43 -4.41
N PRO A 12 12.26 -9.53 -4.25
CA PRO A 12 10.85 -9.91 -4.23
C PRO A 12 10.45 -10.57 -5.55
N LEU A 13 9.52 -11.51 -5.50
CA LEU A 13 8.86 -11.98 -6.71
C LEU A 13 7.82 -10.96 -7.16
N PRO A 14 7.47 -10.96 -8.45
CA PRO A 14 6.35 -10.16 -8.89
C PRO A 14 5.06 -10.62 -8.21
N ALA A 15 4.22 -9.67 -7.81
CA ALA A 15 2.94 -9.96 -7.19
C ALA A 15 1.93 -10.47 -8.23
N ARG A 16 1.08 -11.44 -7.87
CA ARG A 16 0.03 -11.94 -8.77
C ARG A 16 -1.16 -10.99 -8.77
N ARG A 17 -1.66 -10.61 -9.95
CA ARG A 17 -2.90 -9.84 -10.06
C ARG A 17 -4.11 -10.72 -9.78
N THR A 18 -5.06 -10.24 -9.00
CA THR A 18 -6.34 -10.92 -8.75
C THR A 18 -7.43 -9.89 -8.59
N ASP A 19 -8.49 -9.99 -9.38
CA ASP A 19 -9.62 -9.06 -9.31
C ASP A 19 -10.69 -9.58 -8.34
N ILE A 20 -11.21 -8.69 -7.50
CA ILE A 20 -12.35 -8.97 -6.62
C ILE A 20 -13.50 -8.01 -6.93
N PRO A 21 -14.76 -8.48 -6.87
CA PRO A 21 -15.91 -7.61 -7.08
C PRO A 21 -16.08 -6.66 -5.88
N LYS A 22 -16.49 -5.42 -6.17
CA LYS A 22 -17.00 -4.49 -5.16
C LYS A 22 -18.52 -4.55 -5.08
N PRO A 23 -19.13 -4.03 -3.99
CA PRO A 23 -20.59 -3.92 -3.88
C PRO A 23 -21.24 -3.08 -4.98
N ASP A 24 -20.50 -2.12 -5.56
CA ASP A 24 -20.96 -1.23 -6.64
C ASP A 24 -20.89 -1.88 -8.04
N GLY A 25 -20.49 -3.15 -8.15
CA GLY A 25 -20.31 -3.88 -9.41
C GLY A 25 -18.98 -3.63 -10.13
N SER A 26 -18.16 -2.69 -9.66
CA SER A 26 -16.82 -2.47 -10.21
C SER A 26 -15.82 -3.51 -9.71
N MET A 27 -14.77 -3.79 -10.50
CA MET A 27 -13.69 -4.70 -10.10
C MET A 27 -12.56 -3.94 -9.38
N ARG A 28 -12.03 -4.52 -8.30
CA ARG A 28 -10.81 -4.07 -7.63
C ARG A 28 -9.71 -5.09 -7.88
N GLY A 29 -8.72 -4.71 -8.70
CA GLY A 29 -7.54 -5.52 -8.87
C GLY A 29 -6.57 -5.38 -7.68
N LEU A 30 -6.27 -6.52 -7.06
CA LEU A 30 -5.33 -6.67 -5.96
C LEU A 30 -4.00 -7.24 -6.48
N ASN A 31 -2.91 -6.77 -5.89
CA ASN A 31 -1.58 -7.33 -6.10
C ASN A 31 -1.24 -8.25 -4.92
N VAL A 32 -1.34 -9.56 -5.11
CA VAL A 32 -1.10 -10.57 -4.08
C VAL A 32 0.37 -11.01 -4.12
N PRO A 33 1.20 -10.68 -3.11
CA PRO A 33 2.60 -11.07 -3.10
C PRO A 33 2.77 -12.58 -2.90
N ALA A 34 3.92 -13.11 -3.32
CA ALA A 34 4.28 -14.50 -3.03
C ALA A 34 4.32 -14.76 -1.51
N ALA A 35 4.05 -15.99 -1.08
CA ALA A 35 4.03 -16.35 0.34
C ALA A 35 5.32 -15.94 1.08
N ARG A 36 6.49 -16.16 0.46
CA ARG A 36 7.79 -15.75 1.00
C ARG A 36 7.87 -14.23 1.22
N ASP A 37 7.36 -13.45 0.28
CA ASP A 37 7.44 -11.99 0.31
C ASP A 37 6.46 -11.43 1.34
N ARG A 38 5.30 -12.09 1.55
CA ARG A 38 4.37 -11.77 2.64
C ARG A 38 4.99 -11.97 4.01
N VAL A 39 5.82 -12.99 4.21
CA VAL A 39 6.57 -13.18 5.47
C VAL A 39 7.55 -12.02 5.71
N VAL A 40 8.29 -11.61 4.69
CA VAL A 40 9.22 -10.47 4.78
C VAL A 40 8.46 -9.17 5.05
N GLN A 41 7.33 -8.94 4.37
CA GLN A 41 6.47 -7.79 4.59
C GLN A 41 5.87 -7.77 6.00
N ALA A 42 5.43 -8.91 6.53
CA ALA A 42 4.90 -9.02 7.88
C ALA A 42 5.97 -8.73 8.94
N GLY A 43 7.19 -9.25 8.77
CA GLY A 43 8.33 -8.94 9.63
C GLY A 43 8.66 -7.45 9.62
N LEU A 44 8.67 -6.84 8.43
CA LEU A 44 8.88 -5.40 8.29
C LEU A 44 7.74 -4.60 8.94
N ALA A 45 6.48 -4.98 8.72
CA ALA A 45 5.33 -4.33 9.33
C ALA A 45 5.45 -4.33 10.86
N ASN A 46 5.75 -5.48 11.46
CA ASN A 46 5.94 -5.59 12.92
C ASN A 46 7.04 -4.67 13.46
N TYR A 47 8.17 -4.57 12.76
CA TYR A 47 9.26 -3.66 13.14
C TYR A 47 8.83 -2.18 13.06
N LEU A 48 8.11 -1.81 12.00
CA LEU A 48 7.66 -0.43 11.77
C LEU A 48 6.56 0.00 12.73
N ASP A 49 5.68 -0.93 13.09
CA ASP A 49 4.49 -0.66 13.90
C ASP A 49 4.88 -0.17 15.30
N TYR A 50 5.92 -0.75 15.90
CA TYR A 50 6.46 -0.28 17.19
C TYR A 50 6.95 1.18 17.14
N ARG A 51 7.58 1.59 16.03
CA ARG A 51 8.17 2.93 15.88
C ARG A 51 7.14 3.98 15.52
N LYS A 52 6.17 3.64 14.67
CA LYS A 52 5.20 4.60 14.12
C LYS A 52 4.15 5.01 15.12
N ASP A 53 3.74 4.12 16.02
CA ASP A 53 2.63 4.39 16.94
C ASP A 53 2.89 5.61 17.86
N PHE A 54 4.17 5.85 18.21
CA PHE A 54 4.60 6.99 19.03
C PHE A 54 4.46 8.36 18.34
N GLU A 55 4.50 8.41 17.00
CA GLU A 55 4.44 9.67 16.24
C GLU A 55 3.00 10.02 15.80
N MET A 56 2.05 9.10 15.96
CA MET A 56 0.67 9.28 15.49
C MET A 56 -0.20 10.00 16.51
N SER A 57 -1.04 10.92 16.03
CA SER A 57 -2.03 11.63 16.86
C SER A 57 -2.93 10.67 17.62
N ASN A 58 -3.32 11.04 18.84
CA ASN A 58 -4.28 10.29 19.65
C ASN A 58 -5.66 10.15 18.99
N SER A 59 -6.03 11.06 18.09
CA SER A 59 -7.28 11.01 17.32
C SER A 59 -7.18 10.17 16.04
N SER A 60 -6.05 9.47 15.81
CA SER A 60 -5.89 8.54 14.69
C SER A 60 -6.17 7.11 15.14
N TYR A 61 -7.18 6.48 14.54
CA TYR A 61 -7.66 5.15 14.95
C TYR A 61 -7.44 4.06 13.90
N GLY A 62 -7.35 4.42 12.61
CA GLY A 62 -7.20 3.46 11.52
C GLY A 62 -5.80 2.86 11.44
N PHE A 63 -5.73 1.56 11.10
CA PHE A 63 -4.48 0.82 10.84
C PHE A 63 -3.46 0.80 12.00
N ARG A 64 -3.93 0.90 13.26
CA ARG A 64 -3.09 0.89 14.46
C ARG A 64 -3.40 -0.30 15.35
N LYS A 65 -2.37 -0.86 15.98
CA LYS A 65 -2.56 -1.85 17.05
C LYS A 65 -3.34 -1.23 18.21
N ASN A 66 -4.22 -2.02 18.82
CA ASN A 66 -5.02 -1.62 19.99
C ASN A 66 -5.93 -0.40 19.79
N ARG A 67 -6.14 0.04 18.53
CA ARG A 67 -7.16 1.04 18.18
C ARG A 67 -8.20 0.41 17.27
N ARG A 68 -9.45 0.78 17.49
CA ARG A 68 -10.60 0.22 16.75
C ARG A 68 -11.61 1.30 16.38
N CYS A 69 -12.47 1.00 15.41
CA CYS A 69 -13.43 1.95 14.85
C CYS A 69 -14.38 2.49 15.92
N GLU A 70 -14.79 1.64 16.87
CA GLU A 70 -15.70 1.98 17.95
C GLU A 70 -15.13 3.09 18.86
N GLN A 71 -13.81 3.15 19.05
CA GLN A 71 -13.19 4.23 19.82
C GLN A 71 -13.28 5.58 19.11
N ALA A 72 -13.20 5.59 17.77
CA ALA A 72 -13.40 6.81 17.00
C ALA A 72 -14.85 7.31 17.12
N ILE A 73 -15.81 6.38 17.09
CA ILE A 73 -17.24 6.69 17.27
C ILE A 73 -17.49 7.27 18.65
N LEU A 74 -16.99 6.63 19.71
CA LEU A 74 -17.13 7.13 21.09
C LEU A 74 -16.54 8.53 21.24
N LYS A 75 -15.36 8.78 20.66
CA LYS A 75 -14.75 10.11 20.71
C LYS A 75 -15.58 11.16 19.95
N GLY A 76 -16.19 10.78 18.83
CA GLY A 76 -17.15 11.63 18.11
C GLY A 76 -18.38 11.98 18.96
N LEU A 77 -18.94 11.00 19.67
CA LEU A 77 -20.07 11.20 20.57
C LEU A 77 -19.73 12.11 21.76
N GLU A 78 -18.53 11.98 22.33
CA GLU A 78 -18.03 12.90 23.35
C GLU A 78 -18.03 14.35 22.84
N PHE A 79 -17.51 14.60 21.64
CA PHE A 79 -17.54 15.95 21.06
C PHE A 79 -18.97 16.46 20.83
N MET A 80 -19.89 15.61 20.38
CA MET A 80 -21.29 16.04 20.24
C MET A 80 -21.91 16.42 21.59
N ASN A 81 -21.63 15.65 22.65
CA ASN A 81 -22.09 15.94 24.01
C ASN A 81 -21.48 17.21 24.60
N ASP A 82 -20.25 17.57 24.20
CA ASP A 82 -19.58 18.82 24.56
C ASP A 82 -20.10 20.05 23.79
N GLY A 83 -21.10 19.87 22.91
CA GLY A 83 -21.76 20.94 22.17
C GLY A 83 -21.19 21.21 20.77
N TYR A 84 -20.29 20.36 20.27
CA TYR A 84 -19.82 20.44 18.88
C TYR A 84 -20.87 19.84 17.92
N ASN A 85 -21.77 20.68 17.43
CA ASN A 85 -22.94 20.27 16.64
C ASN A 85 -22.71 20.19 15.12
N TRP A 86 -21.50 20.46 14.64
CA TRP A 86 -21.18 20.49 13.22
C TRP A 86 -20.07 19.49 12.90
N ILE A 87 -20.27 18.70 11.84
CA ILE A 87 -19.31 17.72 11.35
C ILE A 87 -18.83 18.15 9.96
N VAL A 88 -17.51 18.14 9.77
CA VAL A 88 -16.89 18.32 8.45
C VAL A 88 -16.39 16.96 8.00
N ASP A 89 -17.09 16.35 7.05
CA ASP A 89 -16.69 15.07 6.46
C ASP A 89 -15.67 15.29 5.34
N ILE A 90 -14.52 14.61 5.43
CA ILE A 90 -13.40 14.78 4.52
C ILE A 90 -12.87 13.40 4.11
N ASP A 91 -12.87 13.13 2.81
CA ASP A 91 -12.30 11.91 2.24
C ASP A 91 -11.32 12.20 1.09
N LEU A 92 -10.34 11.31 0.92
CA LEU A 92 -9.35 11.38 -0.14
C LEU A 92 -9.83 10.59 -1.37
N ARG A 93 -10.04 11.29 -2.50
CA ARG A 93 -10.49 10.70 -3.78
C ARG A 93 -9.82 9.39 -4.17
N LYS A 94 -8.52 9.24 -3.91
CA LYS A 94 -7.75 8.02 -4.18
C LYS A 94 -6.67 7.84 -3.13
N PHE A 95 -6.97 7.12 -2.05
CA PHE A 95 -5.96 6.64 -1.11
C PHE A 95 -5.18 5.48 -1.74
N GLY A 96 -3.92 5.72 -2.11
CA GLY A 96 -3.01 4.66 -2.56
C GLY A 96 -1.58 4.91 -2.06
N PRO A 97 -0.59 4.11 -2.52
CA PRO A 97 0.77 4.21 -1.98
C PRO A 97 1.29 5.63 -2.18
N MET A 98 1.55 6.35 -1.08
CA MET A 98 2.12 7.70 -1.12
C MET A 98 3.38 7.68 -1.97
N SER A 99 3.30 8.27 -3.16
CA SER A 99 4.43 8.36 -4.07
C SER A 99 5.42 9.39 -3.52
N ARG A 100 6.62 8.89 -3.19
CA ARG A 100 7.91 9.61 -3.16
C ARG A 100 7.88 11.04 -2.59
N LYS A 101 8.36 11.21 -1.34
CA LYS A 101 9.65 11.89 -1.03
C LYS A 101 9.91 12.23 0.45
N ARG A 102 8.95 12.22 1.40
CA ARG A 102 9.24 12.85 2.72
C ARG A 102 8.88 12.14 4.03
N THR A 103 8.18 11.00 4.07
CA THR A 103 7.68 10.50 5.37
C THR A 103 8.02 9.05 5.67
N LEU A 104 9.28 8.67 5.47
CA LEU A 104 9.88 7.59 6.23
C LEU A 104 11.33 7.99 6.49
N ILE A 105 11.52 8.87 7.48
CA ILE A 105 12.77 8.92 8.25
C ILE A 105 12.81 7.63 9.08
N LEU A 106 12.87 6.49 8.38
CA LEU A 106 13.28 5.24 8.98
C LEU A 106 14.78 5.27 8.97
N GLU A 107 15.35 5.81 10.05
CA GLU A 107 16.79 5.89 10.31
C GLU A 107 17.54 4.55 10.22
N SER A 108 16.81 3.45 10.05
CA SER A 108 17.40 2.15 9.77
C SER A 108 17.91 2.08 8.31
N ARG A 109 19.20 2.37 8.13
CA ARG A 109 19.97 2.01 6.91
C ARG A 109 19.81 0.55 6.48
N GLN A 110 19.42 -0.34 7.40
CA GLN A 110 19.33 -1.78 7.16
C GLN A 110 18.05 -2.20 6.40
N ILE A 111 16.89 -1.64 6.73
CA ILE A 111 15.60 -2.02 6.11
C ILE A 111 15.26 -1.25 4.84
N LEU A 112 15.78 -0.03 4.66
CA LEU A 112 15.46 0.82 3.51
C LEU A 112 15.72 0.14 2.14
N PRO A 113 16.83 -0.61 1.95
CA PRO A 113 17.05 -1.34 0.70
C PRO A 113 15.96 -2.40 0.42
N ILE A 114 15.51 -3.12 1.45
CA ILE A 114 14.49 -4.17 1.34
C ILE A 114 13.13 -3.55 1.05
N LEU A 115 12.77 -2.49 1.77
CA LEU A 115 11.52 -1.76 1.56
C LEU A 115 11.45 -1.20 0.13
N ARG A 116 12.54 -0.60 -0.38
CA ARG A 116 12.62 -0.12 -1.77
C ARG A 116 12.37 -1.23 -2.76
N LYS A 117 13.03 -2.38 -2.60
CA LYS A 117 12.85 -3.55 -3.48
C LYS A 117 11.41 -4.05 -3.49
N ILE A 118 10.76 -4.11 -2.32
CA ILE A 118 9.34 -4.51 -2.22
C ILE A 118 8.43 -3.49 -2.90
N SER A 119 8.67 -2.20 -2.69
CA SER A 119 7.88 -1.13 -3.32
C SER A 119 8.06 -1.03 -4.84
N SER A 120 9.21 -1.48 -5.35
CA SER A 120 9.55 -1.44 -6.77
C SER A 120 9.36 -2.79 -7.47
N ALA A 121 8.80 -3.80 -6.81
CA ALA A 121 8.51 -5.08 -7.45
C ALA A 121 7.52 -4.87 -8.62
N SER A 122 7.42 -5.81 -9.55
CA SER A 122 6.43 -5.78 -10.62
C SER A 122 5.18 -6.58 -10.23
N SER A 123 4.06 -6.37 -10.90
CA SER A 123 2.95 -7.32 -10.92
C SER A 123 3.06 -8.23 -12.14
N LEU A 124 2.69 -9.50 -11.97
CA LEU A 124 2.49 -10.47 -13.04
C LEU A 124 1.00 -10.62 -13.29
N ASP A 125 0.59 -10.43 -14.54
CA ASP A 125 -0.72 -10.79 -15.05
C ASP A 125 -0.55 -11.56 -16.36
N SER A 126 -1.11 -12.78 -16.43
CA SER A 126 -1.13 -13.62 -17.64
C SER A 126 0.24 -13.80 -18.32
N GLY A 127 1.33 -13.82 -17.55
CA GLY A 127 2.71 -13.98 -18.04
C GLY A 127 3.45 -12.67 -18.37
N ALA A 128 2.75 -11.53 -18.38
CA ALA A 128 3.34 -10.22 -18.61
C ALA A 128 3.70 -9.50 -17.30
N HIS A 129 4.84 -8.80 -17.31
CA HIS A 129 5.32 -7.99 -16.18
C HIS A 129 4.83 -6.54 -16.30
N TYR A 130 4.24 -6.02 -15.23
CA TYR A 130 3.77 -4.64 -15.13
C TYR A 130 4.45 -3.92 -13.96
N PRO A 131 4.76 -2.62 -14.05
CA PRO A 131 5.17 -1.85 -12.88
C PRO A 131 4.04 -1.84 -11.84
N LEU A 132 4.37 -1.98 -10.55
CA LEU A 132 3.39 -2.02 -9.44
C LEU A 132 2.62 -0.71 -9.22
N ASP A 133 2.64 0.23 -10.16
CA ASP A 133 1.82 1.43 -10.05
C ASP A 133 0.34 1.08 -10.26
N PRO A 134 -0.48 1.03 -9.19
CA PRO A 134 -1.89 0.68 -9.30
C PRO A 134 -2.68 1.76 -10.05
N PHE A 135 -2.07 2.93 -10.28
CA PHE A 135 -2.68 4.08 -10.94
C PHE A 135 -2.44 4.11 -12.45
N LEU A 136 -1.48 3.34 -12.97
CA LEU A 136 -1.23 3.22 -14.40
C LEU A 136 -2.02 2.07 -15.03
N LEU A 137 -2.51 1.11 -14.24
CA LEU A 137 -3.19 -0.07 -14.79
C LEU A 137 -4.70 0.18 -14.98
N PRO A 138 -5.22 -0.03 -16.21
CA PRO A 138 -6.64 0.12 -16.49
C PRO A 138 -7.49 -0.92 -15.74
N SER A 139 -8.73 -0.57 -15.40
CA SER A 139 -9.61 -1.38 -14.54
C SER A 139 -10.24 -2.61 -15.23
N SER A 140 -10.03 -2.82 -16.53
CA SER A 140 -10.62 -3.91 -17.30
C SER A 140 -9.58 -4.68 -18.13
N LYS A 141 -9.77 -6.00 -18.24
CA LYS A 141 -8.89 -6.91 -18.99
C LYS A 141 -8.78 -6.60 -20.49
N GLU A 142 -9.77 -5.92 -21.07
CA GLU A 142 -9.83 -5.60 -22.51
C GLU A 142 -8.74 -4.62 -22.98
N SER A 143 -8.23 -3.80 -22.07
CA SER A 143 -7.24 -2.76 -22.39
C SER A 143 -5.77 -3.23 -22.28
N ILE A 144 -5.55 -4.46 -21.83
CA ILE A 144 -4.20 -5.00 -21.53
C ILE A 144 -3.61 -5.73 -22.74
N SER A 145 -4.44 -6.24 -23.67
CA SER A 145 -3.97 -6.88 -24.91
C SER A 145 -3.46 -5.88 -25.96
N ASP A 146 -3.63 -4.57 -25.70
CA ASP A 146 -3.43 -3.54 -26.70
C ASP A 146 -1.98 -3.02 -26.68
N SER A 147 -1.23 -3.35 -27.73
CA SER A 147 0.19 -2.96 -27.92
C SER A 147 0.43 -1.44 -27.92
N SER A 148 -0.64 -0.65 -28.00
CA SER A 148 -0.71 0.80 -27.86
C SER A 148 -0.28 1.26 -26.44
N TRP A 149 -0.63 0.51 -25.39
CA TRP A 149 -0.36 0.90 -24.00
C TRP A 149 1.13 0.78 -23.63
N LEU A 150 1.79 -0.29 -24.10
CA LEU A 150 3.23 -0.52 -23.92
C LEU A 150 4.08 0.59 -24.58
N LYS A 151 3.63 1.11 -25.74
CA LYS A 151 4.33 2.18 -26.46
C LYS A 151 4.19 3.55 -25.78
N ALA A 152 3.04 3.85 -25.20
CA ALA A 152 2.77 5.14 -24.56
C ALA A 152 3.65 5.41 -23.31
N HIS A 153 4.09 4.36 -22.60
CA HIS A 153 4.82 4.48 -21.34
C HIS A 153 6.34 4.24 -21.46
N GLN A 154 6.83 3.81 -22.63
CA GLN A 154 8.27 3.80 -22.91
C GLN A 154 8.81 5.21 -23.21
N SER A 155 7.95 6.15 -23.62
CA SER A 155 8.34 7.51 -24.01
C SER A 155 8.54 8.51 -22.85
N THR A 156 8.12 8.19 -21.62
CA THR A 156 8.14 9.13 -20.48
C THR A 156 9.35 8.95 -19.53
N ARG A 157 10.40 8.24 -19.96
CA ARG A 157 11.71 8.20 -19.29
C ARG A 157 12.80 8.94 -20.08
N GLY A 158 12.49 10.18 -20.48
CA GLY A 158 13.48 11.19 -20.88
C GLY A 158 13.77 12.13 -19.72
#